data_AF-A0A967AG27-F1
#
_entry.id   AF-A0A967AG27-F1
#
_cell.length_a   1.000
_cell.length_b   1.000
_cell.length_c   1.000
_cell.angle_alpha   90.00
_cell.angle_beta   90.00
_cell.angle_gamma   90.00
#
_symmetry.space_group_name_H-M   'P 1'
#
loop_
_entity.id
_entity.type
_entity.pdbx_description
1 polymer ?
#
loop_
_entity_poly.entity_id
_entity_poly.type
_entity_poly.pdbx_seq_one_letter_code
_entity_poly.pdbx_strand_id
1 'polypeptide(L)'
;VLSGQTYVSGAAITFDGLQFAISDGTAPPAAGDLFHIVSQSRYTGDSSVHEIEVADGEVISTSVPGHEVFSGPNVNVFEAVQHLLAALRGNFRAGVEESLGDLDHALSQVSAAQAEVGAIANRLEATSSALDDTRVLATNTLSSFEDIDLARTISALTLQEYAIQAAGETLGRIFDNSLLKHLR
;
A
#
# COMPACT_ATOMS: atom_id res chain seq x y z
N VAL A 1 8.12 -34.64 8.02
CA VAL A 1 9.04 -34.95 6.91
C VAL A 1 9.87 -36.18 7.27
N LEU A 2 9.44 -37.36 6.84
CA LEU A 2 10.28 -38.57 6.84
C LEU A 2 11.22 -38.47 5.63
N SER A 3 12.51 -38.70 5.83
CA SER A 3 13.53 -38.69 4.76
C SER A 3 14.35 -39.97 4.82
N GLY A 4 14.92 -40.38 3.69
CA GLY A 4 15.84 -41.53 3.64
C GLY A 4 15.20 -42.89 3.89
N GLN A 5 13.90 -43.03 3.63
CA GLN A 5 13.23 -44.33 3.73
C GLN A 5 13.49 -45.14 2.46
N THR A 6 14.00 -46.36 2.64
CA THR A 6 14.26 -47.28 1.54
C THR A 6 12.94 -47.87 1.06
N TYR A 7 12.66 -47.73 -0.23
CA TYR A 7 11.53 -48.39 -0.85
C TYR A 7 11.74 -49.89 -0.96
N VAL A 8 10.66 -50.65 -0.74
CA VAL A 8 10.59 -52.09 -1.03
C VAL A 8 9.61 -52.28 -2.19
N SER A 9 10.09 -52.88 -3.29
CA SER A 9 9.28 -53.10 -4.49
C SER A 9 7.95 -53.79 -4.19
N GLY A 10 6.84 -53.15 -4.58
CA GLY A 10 5.48 -53.63 -4.35
C GLY A 10 4.92 -53.35 -2.96
N ALA A 11 5.72 -52.84 -2.02
CA ALA A 11 5.21 -52.30 -0.77
C ALA A 11 4.61 -50.91 -1.02
N ALA A 12 3.67 -50.51 -0.16
CA ALA A 12 3.17 -49.16 -0.18
C ALA A 12 4.12 -48.23 0.59
N ILE A 13 4.15 -46.97 0.17
CA ILE A 13 4.80 -45.88 0.88
C ILE A 13 3.89 -45.46 2.03
N THR A 14 4.38 -45.53 3.26
CA THR A 14 3.62 -45.18 4.47
C THR A 14 4.21 -43.96 5.17
N PHE A 15 3.35 -43.07 5.64
CA PHE A 15 3.72 -41.87 6.38
C PHE A 15 2.55 -41.35 7.21
N ASP A 16 2.76 -41.11 8.51
CA ASP A 16 1.77 -40.54 9.43
C ASP A 16 0.37 -41.20 9.32
N GLY A 17 0.34 -42.53 9.17
CA GLY A 17 -0.90 -43.31 9.04
C GLY A 17 -1.55 -43.32 7.65
N LEU A 18 -1.00 -42.57 6.70
CA LEU A 18 -1.39 -42.58 5.29
C LEU A 18 -0.57 -43.61 4.51
N GLN A 19 -1.21 -44.28 3.54
CA GLN A 19 -0.59 -45.30 2.70
C GLN A 19 -0.84 -44.97 1.22
N PHE A 20 0.24 -44.87 0.45
CA PHE A 20 0.22 -44.62 -0.99
C PHE A 20 0.87 -45.79 -1.72
N ALA A 21 0.19 -46.34 -2.72
CA ALA A 21 0.73 -47.37 -3.60
C ALA A 21 0.81 -46.81 -5.02
N ILE A 22 1.98 -46.93 -5.66
CA ILE A 22 2.18 -46.58 -7.07
C ILE A 22 1.95 -47.85 -7.88
N SER A 23 0.97 -47.86 -8.79
CA SER A 23 0.53 -49.06 -9.52
C SER A 23 0.63 -48.98 -11.04
N ASP A 24 0.98 -47.82 -11.62
CA ASP A 24 1.09 -47.58 -13.06
C ASP A 24 2.43 -46.91 -13.44
N GLY A 25 3.19 -47.33 -14.46
CA GLY A 25 2.86 -48.28 -15.52
C GLY A 25 4.02 -48.70 -16.44
N THR A 26 5.22 -48.98 -15.94
CA THR A 26 6.20 -49.86 -16.64
C THR A 26 7.15 -50.61 -15.69
N ALA A 27 7.44 -50.08 -14.50
CA ALA A 27 8.08 -50.77 -13.38
C ALA A 27 7.81 -49.98 -12.08
N PRO A 28 7.58 -50.62 -10.93
CA PRO A 28 7.58 -49.92 -9.65
C PRO A 28 8.97 -49.29 -9.41
N PRO A 29 9.09 -48.32 -8.48
CA PRO A 29 10.41 -47.92 -8.00
C PRO A 29 11.23 -49.16 -7.60
N ALA A 30 12.53 -49.17 -7.86
CA ALA A 30 13.35 -50.32 -7.53
C ALA A 30 13.48 -50.44 -6.01
N ALA A 31 13.62 -51.68 -5.51
CA ALA A 31 13.99 -51.87 -4.11
C ALA A 31 15.33 -51.18 -3.87
N GLY A 32 15.39 -50.27 -2.90
CA GLY A 32 16.56 -49.41 -2.70
C GLY A 32 16.34 -47.94 -3.07
N ASP A 33 15.29 -47.63 -3.84
CA ASP A 33 14.97 -46.25 -4.19
C ASP A 33 14.62 -45.44 -2.93
N LEU A 34 15.09 -44.20 -2.89
CA LEU A 34 14.78 -43.25 -1.83
C LEU A 34 13.59 -42.40 -2.26
N PHE A 35 12.61 -42.24 -1.36
CA PHE A 35 11.45 -41.36 -1.59
C PHE A 35 11.35 -40.31 -0.47
N HIS A 36 10.87 -39.12 -0.82
CA HIS A 36 10.65 -38.01 0.09
C HIS A 36 9.21 -37.50 -0.03
N ILE A 37 8.54 -37.24 1.10
CA ILE A 37 7.23 -36.58 1.13
C ILE A 37 7.44 -35.13 1.53
N VAL A 38 7.05 -34.22 0.65
CA VAL A 38 7.17 -32.78 0.84
C VAL A 38 5.78 -32.19 1.04
N SER A 39 5.60 -31.35 2.07
CA SER A 39 4.37 -30.61 2.28
C SER A 39 4.42 -29.35 1.43
N GLN A 40 3.57 -29.21 0.42
CA GLN A 40 3.57 -27.98 -0.37
C GLN A 40 2.91 -26.84 0.41
N SER A 41 3.59 -25.69 0.46
CA SER A 41 3.03 -24.46 0.99
C SER A 41 2.16 -23.84 -0.10
N ARG A 42 0.83 -23.87 0.08
CA ARG A 42 -0.11 -23.21 -0.84
C ARG A 42 -0.47 -21.85 -0.29
N TYR A 43 -0.29 -20.81 -1.10
CA TYR A 43 -0.82 -19.49 -0.79
C TYR A 43 -2.36 -19.53 -0.77
N THR A 44 -2.96 -19.14 0.35
CA THR A 44 -4.41 -19.11 0.56
C THR A 44 -4.99 -17.69 0.61
N GLY A 45 -4.17 -16.68 0.34
CA GLY A 45 -4.64 -15.30 0.19
C GLY A 45 -5.16 -15.04 -1.22
N ASP A 46 -5.24 -13.76 -1.57
CA ASP A 46 -5.66 -13.30 -2.89
C ASP A 46 -4.56 -12.46 -3.57
N SER A 47 -4.79 -12.11 -4.83
CA SER A 47 -3.89 -11.27 -5.63
C SER A 47 -4.33 -9.81 -5.68
N SER A 48 -5.17 -9.38 -4.73
CA SER A 48 -5.68 -8.01 -4.72
C SER A 48 -4.60 -7.06 -4.24
N VAL A 49 -4.60 -5.87 -4.83
CA VAL A 49 -3.72 -4.78 -4.46
C VAL A 49 -4.57 -3.68 -3.85
N HIS A 50 -4.11 -3.12 -2.73
CA HIS A 50 -4.71 -1.95 -2.11
C HIS A 50 -4.23 -0.69 -2.83
N GLU A 51 -5.16 0.16 -3.21
CA GLU A 51 -4.87 1.41 -3.91
C GLU A 51 -5.41 2.58 -3.09
N ILE A 52 -4.67 3.70 -3.13
CA ILE A 52 -5.07 4.95 -2.50
C ILE A 52 -5.05 6.03 -3.58
N GLU A 53 -6.16 6.75 -3.71
CA GLU A 53 -6.25 7.93 -4.57
C GLU A 53 -5.47 9.09 -3.94
N VAL A 54 -4.61 9.71 -4.73
CA VAL A 54 -3.71 10.78 -4.27
C VAL A 54 -3.90 12.10 -5.03
N ALA A 55 -4.60 12.06 -6.16
CA ALA A 55 -5.10 13.22 -6.89
C ALA A 55 -6.32 12.79 -7.73
N ASP A 56 -6.98 13.73 -8.40
CA ASP A 56 -8.15 13.45 -9.24
C ASP A 56 -7.86 12.38 -10.29
N GLY A 57 -8.35 11.16 -10.06
CA GLY A 57 -8.16 10.00 -10.92
C GLY A 57 -6.75 9.38 -10.87
N GLU A 58 -5.86 9.83 -9.99
CA GLU A 58 -4.50 9.28 -9.82
C GLU A 58 -4.45 8.41 -8.56
N VAL A 59 -4.08 7.14 -8.72
CA VAL A 59 -3.99 6.16 -7.63
C VAL A 59 -2.58 5.61 -7.45
N ILE A 60 -2.25 5.26 -6.21
CA ILE A 60 -1.02 4.58 -5.83
C ILE A 60 -1.36 3.23 -5.21
N SER A 61 -0.82 2.16 -5.78
CA SER A 61 -0.80 0.83 -5.17
C SER A 61 0.11 0.81 -3.94
N THR A 62 -0.43 0.41 -2.79
CA THR A 62 0.25 0.47 -1.47
C THR A 62 0.55 -0.90 -0.87
N SER A 63 0.23 -1.98 -1.56
CA SER A 63 0.50 -3.35 -1.10
C SER A 63 1.08 -4.21 -2.20
N VAL A 64 1.96 -5.15 -1.82
CA VAL A 64 2.45 -6.21 -2.70
C VAL A 64 1.85 -7.54 -2.23
N PRO A 65 1.15 -8.30 -3.10
CA PRO A 65 0.56 -9.59 -2.73
C PRO A 65 1.62 -10.60 -2.25
N GLY A 66 1.30 -11.34 -1.18
CA GLY A 66 2.27 -12.25 -0.55
C GLY A 66 2.79 -13.37 -1.46
N HIS A 67 1.99 -13.81 -2.44
CA HIS A 67 2.43 -14.81 -3.41
C HIS A 67 3.49 -14.26 -4.37
N GLU A 68 3.47 -12.96 -4.71
CA GLU A 68 4.50 -12.34 -5.53
C GLU A 68 5.83 -12.24 -4.77
N VAL A 69 5.75 -12.02 -3.44
CA VAL A 69 6.93 -11.93 -2.57
C VAL A 69 7.53 -13.31 -2.25
N PHE A 70 6.71 -14.28 -1.88
CA PHE A 70 7.18 -15.56 -1.30
C PHE A 70 6.99 -16.77 -2.23
N SER A 71 6.21 -16.64 -3.29
CA SER A 71 5.83 -17.71 -4.22
C SER A 71 5.99 -17.26 -5.67
N GLY A 72 6.95 -16.35 -5.92
CA GLY A 72 7.16 -15.74 -7.22
C GLY A 72 7.61 -16.74 -8.30
N PRO A 73 7.70 -16.28 -9.56
CA PRO A 73 7.92 -17.15 -10.72
C PRO A 73 9.29 -17.85 -10.72
N ASN A 74 10.27 -17.31 -9.99
CA ASN A 74 11.62 -17.84 -9.95
C ASN A 74 11.81 -18.88 -8.86
N VAL A 75 11.24 -18.64 -7.67
CA VAL A 75 11.39 -19.54 -6.52
C VAL A 75 10.24 -19.39 -5.53
N ASN A 76 9.79 -20.52 -5.01
CA ASN A 76 8.95 -20.57 -3.83
C ASN A 76 9.85 -20.67 -2.59
N VAL A 77 9.86 -19.61 -1.78
CA VAL A 77 10.72 -19.48 -0.60
C VAL A 77 10.49 -20.63 0.39
N PHE A 78 9.24 -21.07 0.55
CA PHE A 78 8.89 -22.15 1.46
C PHE A 78 9.33 -23.51 0.94
N GLU A 79 9.30 -23.72 -0.37
CA GLU A 79 9.80 -24.96 -0.98
C GLU A 79 11.33 -25.04 -0.91
N ALA A 80 12.04 -23.93 -1.18
CA ALA A 80 13.49 -23.86 -1.07
C ALA A 80 13.99 -24.26 0.34
N VAL A 81 13.35 -23.75 1.40
CA VAL A 81 13.68 -24.10 2.79
C VAL A 81 13.38 -25.58 3.08
N GLN A 82 12.28 -26.11 2.55
CA GLN A 82 11.92 -27.52 2.74
C GLN A 82 12.86 -28.47 2.00
N HIS A 83 13.28 -28.11 0.79
CA HIS A 83 14.29 -28.84 0.02
C HIS A 83 15.62 -28.87 0.76
N LEU A 84 16.07 -27.73 1.30
CA LEU A 84 17.28 -27.68 2.11
C LEU A 84 17.17 -28.61 3.34
N LEU A 85 16.05 -28.56 4.06
CA LEU A 85 15.82 -29.42 5.22
C LEU A 85 15.85 -30.90 4.84
N ALA A 86 15.22 -31.29 3.73
CA ALA A 86 15.21 -32.66 3.24
C ALA A 86 16.63 -33.11 2.82
N ALA A 87 17.37 -32.27 2.10
CA ALA A 87 18.73 -32.55 1.66
C ALA A 87 19.69 -32.73 2.85
N LEU A 88 19.58 -31.88 3.88
CA LEU A 88 20.37 -31.98 5.11
C LEU A 88 20.06 -33.28 5.88
N ARG A 89 18.77 -33.64 6.02
CA ARG A 89 18.38 -34.89 6.71
C ARG A 89 18.76 -36.14 5.94
N GLY A 90 18.72 -36.09 4.61
CA GLY A 90 19.14 -37.16 3.72
C GLY A 90 20.65 -37.26 3.51
N ASN A 91 21.43 -36.35 4.09
CA ASN A 91 22.87 -36.19 3.83
C ASN A 91 23.19 -36.13 2.32
N PHE A 92 22.30 -35.51 1.54
CA PHE A 92 22.39 -35.43 0.08
C PHE A 92 23.07 -34.13 -0.33
N ARG A 93 24.39 -34.20 -0.54
CA ARG A 93 25.24 -33.03 -0.80
C ARG A 93 24.78 -32.18 -2.00
N ALA A 94 24.48 -32.81 -3.13
CA ALA A 94 24.08 -32.08 -4.33
C ALA A 94 22.78 -31.28 -4.11
N GLY A 95 21.81 -31.85 -3.40
CA GLY A 95 20.57 -31.13 -3.05
C GLY A 95 20.78 -29.98 -2.06
N VAL A 96 21.80 -30.06 -1.20
CA VAL A 96 22.17 -28.93 -0.33
C VAL A 96 22.73 -27.79 -1.18
N GLU A 97 23.63 -28.09 -2.12
CA GLU A 97 24.22 -27.08 -3.03
C GLU A 97 23.14 -26.40 -3.91
N GLU A 98 22.20 -27.18 -4.46
CA GLU A 98 21.04 -26.66 -5.21
C GLU A 98 20.13 -25.77 -4.34
N SER A 99 19.76 -26.25 -3.14
CA SER A 99 18.87 -25.50 -2.25
C SER A 99 19.48 -24.18 -1.77
N LEU A 100 20.81 -24.07 -1.67
CA LEU A 100 21.48 -22.81 -1.36
C LEU A 100 21.34 -21.80 -2.50
N GLY A 101 21.44 -22.24 -3.76
CA GLY A 101 21.15 -21.39 -4.92
C GLY A 101 19.70 -20.91 -4.94
N ASP A 102 18.75 -21.78 -4.65
CA ASP A 102 17.34 -21.41 -4.53
C ASP A 102 17.10 -20.40 -3.40
N LEU A 103 17.82 -20.51 -2.27
CA LEU A 103 17.75 -19.55 -1.18
C LEU A 103 18.34 -18.19 -1.55
N ASP A 104 19.39 -18.13 -2.36
CA ASP A 104 19.93 -16.87 -2.88
C ASP A 104 18.93 -16.18 -3.82
N HIS A 105 18.24 -16.95 -4.66
CA HIS A 105 17.12 -16.44 -5.45
C HIS A 105 15.96 -15.96 -4.57
N ALA A 106 15.63 -16.70 -3.51
CA ALA A 106 14.56 -16.33 -2.58
C ALA A 106 14.88 -15.03 -1.86
N LEU A 107 16.13 -14.87 -1.41
CA LEU A 107 16.61 -13.63 -0.80
C LEU A 107 16.49 -12.46 -1.78
N SER A 108 16.94 -12.65 -3.02
CA SER A 108 16.86 -11.64 -4.07
C SER A 108 15.42 -11.21 -4.36
N GLN A 109 14.49 -12.17 -4.39
CA GLN A 109 13.06 -11.92 -4.60
C GLN A 109 12.45 -11.09 -3.46
N VAL A 110 12.71 -11.46 -2.20
CA VAL A 110 12.21 -10.72 -1.04
C VAL A 110 12.84 -9.33 -0.97
N SER A 111 14.14 -9.19 -1.28
CA SER A 111 14.81 -7.89 -1.34
C SER A 111 14.24 -6.99 -2.45
N ALA A 112 13.87 -7.55 -3.60
CA ALA A 112 13.20 -6.79 -4.66
C ALA A 112 11.83 -6.26 -4.19
N ALA A 113 11.03 -7.09 -3.53
CA ALA A 113 9.76 -6.67 -2.94
C ALA A 113 9.95 -5.58 -1.87
N GLN A 114 11.00 -5.67 -1.03
CA GLN A 114 11.34 -4.61 -0.07
C GLN A 114 11.72 -3.30 -0.77
N ALA A 115 12.47 -3.37 -1.88
CA ALA A 115 12.83 -2.20 -2.65
C ALA A 115 11.59 -1.53 -3.28
N GLU A 116 10.63 -2.33 -3.76
CA GLU A 116 9.34 -1.85 -4.26
C GLU A 116 8.53 -1.13 -3.17
N VAL A 117 8.41 -1.73 -1.98
CA VAL A 117 7.77 -1.09 -0.83
C VAL A 117 8.48 0.23 -0.46
N GLY A 118 9.81 0.26 -0.52
CA GLY A 118 10.59 1.48 -0.31
C GLY A 118 10.31 2.56 -1.37
N ALA A 119 10.16 2.17 -2.64
CA ALA A 119 9.79 3.08 -3.71
C ALA A 119 8.38 3.65 -3.53
N ILE A 120 7.42 2.82 -3.12
CA ILE A 120 6.06 3.24 -2.78
C ILE A 120 6.08 4.24 -1.61
N ALA A 121 6.84 3.96 -0.56
CA ALA A 121 6.97 4.87 0.59
C ALA A 121 7.53 6.23 0.17
N ASN A 122 8.60 6.26 -0.64
CA ASN A 122 9.17 7.50 -1.17
C ASN A 122 8.16 8.27 -2.04
N ARG A 123 7.39 7.56 -2.89
CA ARG A 123 6.36 8.20 -3.73
C ARG A 123 5.24 8.80 -2.88
N LEU A 124 4.79 8.10 -1.84
CA LEU A 124 3.77 8.61 -0.92
C LEU A 124 4.27 9.83 -0.14
N GLU A 125 5.52 9.82 0.35
CA GLU A 125 6.13 10.95 1.03
C GLU A 125 6.20 12.20 0.12
N ALA A 126 6.68 12.02 -1.11
CA ALA A 126 6.74 13.11 -2.09
C ALA A 126 5.35 13.65 -2.44
N THR A 127 4.36 12.76 -2.57
CA THR A 127 2.97 13.14 -2.86
C THR A 127 2.36 13.89 -1.68
N SER A 128 2.59 13.43 -0.45
CA SER A 128 2.16 14.09 0.78
C SER A 128 2.72 15.52 0.86
N SER A 129 4.02 15.70 0.60
CA SER A 129 4.65 17.02 0.58
C SER A 129 4.03 17.95 -0.47
N ALA A 130 3.79 17.46 -1.69
CA ALA A 130 3.18 18.25 -2.75
C ALA A 130 1.73 18.64 -2.44
N LEU A 131 0.97 17.75 -1.78
CA LEU A 131 -0.39 18.03 -1.33
C LEU A 131 -0.42 19.08 -0.21
N ASP A 132 0.55 19.08 0.69
CA ASP A 132 0.68 20.12 1.73
C ASP A 132 0.98 21.50 1.13
N ASP A 133 1.92 21.56 0.18
CA ASP A 133 2.21 22.80 -0.58
C ASP A 133 0.97 23.32 -1.31
N THR A 134 0.23 22.41 -1.95
CA THR A 134 -1.02 22.74 -2.65
C THR A 134 -2.08 23.26 -1.68
N ARG A 135 -2.19 22.66 -0.48
CA ARG A 135 -3.10 23.10 0.58
C ARG A 135 -2.74 24.52 1.05
N VAL A 136 -1.45 24.81 1.26
CA VAL A 136 -0.99 26.14 1.64
C VAL A 136 -1.32 27.16 0.55
N LEU A 137 -1.03 26.85 -0.72
CA LEU A 137 -1.34 27.71 -1.86
C LEU A 137 -2.84 28.00 -1.97
N ALA A 138 -3.68 26.97 -1.86
CA ALA A 138 -5.13 27.10 -1.92
C ALA A 138 -5.66 27.95 -0.75
N THR A 139 -5.13 27.76 0.45
CA THR A 139 -5.50 28.55 1.64
C THR A 139 -5.13 30.02 1.46
N ASN A 140 -3.91 30.32 0.98
CA ASN A 140 -3.47 31.69 0.71
C ASN A 140 -4.32 32.36 -0.38
N THR A 141 -4.66 31.61 -1.42
CA THR A 141 -5.52 32.09 -2.51
C THR A 141 -6.92 32.41 -2.00
N LEU A 142 -7.50 31.53 -1.19
CA LEU A 142 -8.80 31.75 -0.56
C LEU A 142 -8.79 32.99 0.34
N SER A 143 -7.78 33.11 1.23
CA SER A 143 -7.63 34.27 2.12
C SER A 143 -7.52 35.57 1.33
N SER A 144 -6.74 35.59 0.24
CA SER A 144 -6.61 36.79 -0.58
C SER A 144 -7.93 37.22 -1.24
N PHE A 145 -8.79 36.28 -1.62
CA PHE A 145 -10.12 36.63 -2.15
C PHE A 145 -11.05 37.15 -1.05
N GLU A 146 -11.07 36.51 0.11
CA GLU A 146 -11.88 36.92 1.26
C GLU A 146 -11.47 38.31 1.79
N ASP A 147 -10.17 38.58 1.92
CA ASP A 147 -9.64 39.86 2.42
C ASP A 147 -9.96 41.04 1.47
N ILE A 148 -9.91 40.83 0.15
CA ILE A 148 -10.29 41.84 -0.85
C ILE A 148 -11.77 42.22 -0.69
N ASP A 149 -12.64 41.24 -0.46
CA ASP A 149 -14.07 41.48 -0.29
C ASP A 149 -14.40 42.12 1.05
N LEU A 150 -13.70 41.76 2.14
CA LEU A 150 -13.84 42.45 3.44
C LEU A 150 -13.44 43.93 3.33
N ALA A 151 -12.30 44.25 2.72
CA ALA A 151 -11.85 45.63 2.55
C ALA A 151 -12.84 46.47 1.74
N ARG A 152 -13.37 45.92 0.64
CA ARG A 152 -14.41 46.57 -0.18
C ARG A 152 -15.71 46.76 0.61
N THR A 153 -16.12 45.75 1.37
CA THR A 153 -17.36 45.78 2.17
C THR A 153 -17.27 46.83 3.28
N ILE A 154 -16.13 46.92 3.97
CA ILE A 154 -15.89 47.95 4.99
C ILE A 154 -15.87 49.35 4.36
N SER A 155 -15.21 49.53 3.22
CA SER A 155 -15.21 50.83 2.52
C SER A 155 -16.62 51.23 2.06
N ALA A 156 -17.42 50.29 1.57
CA ALA A 156 -18.80 50.56 1.18
C ALA A 156 -19.66 50.95 2.39
N LEU A 157 -19.53 50.21 3.50
CA LEU A 157 -20.26 50.49 4.75
C LEU A 157 -19.92 51.88 5.31
N THR A 158 -18.62 52.21 5.43
CA THR A 158 -18.16 53.51 5.93
C THR A 158 -18.65 54.67 5.06
N LEU A 159 -18.64 54.53 3.73
CA LEU A 159 -19.24 55.53 2.83
C LEU A 159 -20.74 55.72 3.09
N GLN A 160 -21.45 54.62 3.35
CA GLN A 160 -22.88 54.64 3.65
C GLN A 160 -23.16 55.32 5.00
N GLU A 161 -22.35 55.05 6.02
CA GLU A 161 -22.41 55.73 7.32
C GLU A 161 -22.15 57.24 7.19
N TYR A 162 -21.11 57.64 6.43
CA TYR A 162 -20.84 59.05 6.16
C TYR A 162 -21.99 59.74 5.43
N ALA A 163 -22.60 59.08 4.43
CA ALA A 163 -23.75 59.62 3.74
C ALA A 163 -24.95 59.82 4.68
N ILE A 164 -25.21 58.87 5.58
CA ILE A 164 -26.28 58.97 6.59
C ILE A 164 -25.98 60.11 7.58
N GLN A 165 -24.75 60.24 8.08
CA GLN A 165 -24.37 61.31 8.98
C GLN A 165 -24.52 62.69 8.32
N ALA A 166 -24.02 62.85 7.09
CA ALA A 166 -24.16 64.10 6.33
C ALA A 166 -25.64 64.43 6.04
N ALA A 167 -26.46 63.44 5.70
CA ALA A 167 -27.91 63.61 5.56
C ALA A 167 -28.57 64.06 6.88
N GLY A 168 -28.17 63.47 8.01
CA GLY A 168 -28.63 63.87 9.34
C GLY A 168 -28.25 65.30 9.73
N GLU A 169 -26.99 65.69 9.49
CA GLU A 169 -26.51 67.06 9.75
C GLU A 169 -27.20 68.10 8.86
N THR A 170 -27.35 67.79 7.57
CA THR A 170 -28.05 68.68 6.64
C THR A 170 -29.53 68.82 7.01
N LEU A 171 -30.21 67.73 7.39
CA LEU A 171 -31.55 67.79 7.96
C LEU A 171 -31.58 68.65 9.23
N GLY A 172 -30.65 68.45 10.16
CA GLY A 172 -30.52 69.26 11.38
C GLY A 172 -30.35 70.74 11.09
N ARG A 173 -29.47 71.12 10.16
CA ARG A 173 -29.27 72.51 9.71
C ARG A 173 -30.50 73.11 9.02
N ILE A 174 -31.24 72.30 8.25
CA ILE A 174 -32.50 72.72 7.64
C ILE A 174 -33.54 72.97 8.73
N PHE A 175 -33.66 72.10 9.73
CA PHE A 175 -34.56 72.31 10.87
C PHE A 175 -34.16 73.53 11.71
N ASP A 176 -32.86 73.78 11.91
CA ASP A 176 -32.36 74.93 12.66
C ASP A 176 -32.53 76.27 11.94
N ASN A 177 -32.45 76.30 10.60
CA ASN A 177 -32.69 77.49 9.78
C ASN A 177 -34.13 77.60 9.26
N SER A 178 -34.98 76.62 9.55
CA SER A 178 -36.38 76.63 9.15
C SER A 178 -37.15 77.69 9.94
N LEU A 179 -38.03 78.42 9.24
CA LEU A 179 -38.94 79.42 9.80
C LEU A 179 -39.80 78.86 10.96
N LEU A 180 -39.93 77.53 11.09
CA LEU A 180 -40.57 76.87 12.23
C LEU A 180 -39.86 77.11 13.57
N LYS A 181 -38.54 77.31 13.59
CA LYS A 181 -37.79 77.63 14.82
C LYS A 181 -38.04 79.06 15.29
N HIS A 182 -38.31 79.98 14.37
CA HIS A 182 -38.64 81.40 14.64
C HIS A 182 -40.13 81.63 14.96
N LEU A 183 -40.94 80.58 14.96
CA LEU A 183 -42.35 80.59 15.40
C LEU A 183 -42.53 80.08 16.85
N ARG A 184 -41.43 79.94 17.61
CA ARG A 184 -41.45 79.85 19.08
C ARG A 184 -41.18 81.23 19.66
#